data_AF-A0A132TJR5-F1
#
_entry.id   AF-A0A132TJR5-F1
#
_cell.length_a   1.000
_cell.length_b   1.000
_cell.length_c   1.000
_cell.angle_alpha   90.00
_cell.angle_beta   90.00
_cell.angle_gamma   90.00
#
_symmetry.space_group_name_H-M   'P 1'
#
loop_
_entity.id
_entity.type
_entity.pdbx_description
1 polymer ?
#
loop_
_entity_poly.entity_id
_entity_poly.type
_entity_poly.pdbx_seq_one_letter_code
_entity_poly.pdbx_strand_id
1 'polypeptide(L)' 'MKTRDERTKYIIRHKDGYFVDVAGNQTFDFMRVTKWSDEESLYDFLNHNSYAPPNPHDYTAQRVHITYELEVPE' A
#
# COMPACT_ATOMS: atom_id res chain seq x y z
N MET A 1 11.51 -11.54 -24.67
CA MET A 1 11.23 -12.57 -23.65
C MET A 1 10.55 -11.87 -22.48
N LYS A 2 9.29 -12.20 -22.17
CA LYS A 2 8.58 -11.57 -21.03
C LYS A 2 9.15 -12.10 -19.72
N THR A 3 9.68 -11.23 -18.87
CA THR A 3 10.05 -11.60 -17.49
C THR A 3 8.89 -11.25 -16.57
N ARG A 4 8.44 -12.24 -15.78
CA ARG A 4 7.37 -12.08 -14.77
C ARG A 4 8.02 -11.93 -13.41
N ASP A 5 7.72 -10.84 -12.72
CA ASP A 5 8.15 -10.61 -11.34
C ASP A 5 6.93 -10.55 -10.42
N GLU A 6 7.03 -11.19 -9.26
CA GLU A 6 5.93 -11.25 -8.28
C GLU A 6 6.40 -10.72 -6.94
N ARG A 7 5.64 -9.77 -6.39
CA ARG A 7 5.97 -9.15 -5.11
C ARG A 7 4.78 -9.16 -4.18
N THR A 8 5.02 -9.57 -2.94
CA THR A 8 4.10 -9.28 -1.84
C THR A 8 4.34 -7.85 -1.38
N LYS A 9 3.25 -7.10 -1.21
CA LYS A 9 3.23 -5.75 -0.62
C LYS A 9 2.12 -5.66 0.41
N TYR A 10 2.18 -4.62 1.22
CA TYR A 10 1.13 -4.27 2.17
C TYR A 10 0.58 -2.90 1.81
N ILE A 11 -0.69 -2.65 2.11
CA ILE A 11 -1.36 -1.37 1.92
C ILE A 11 -2.18 -1.03 3.17
N ILE A 12 -2.42 0.26 3.39
CA ILE A 12 -3.33 0.71 4.45
C ILE A 12 -4.76 0.69 3.92
N ARG A 13 -5.64 -0.05 4.62
CA ARG A 13 -7.08 -0.06 4.36
C ARG A 13 -7.85 0.40 5.58
N HIS A 14 -8.73 1.37 5.39
CA HIS A 14 -9.68 1.80 6.41
C HIS A 14 -10.85 0.82 6.51
N LYS A 15 -11.47 0.73 7.70
CA LYS A 15 -12.68 -0.10 7.94
C LYS A 15 -13.84 0.19 6.98
N ASP A 16 -13.96 1.44 6.51
CA ASP A 16 -15.00 1.86 5.55
C ASP A 16 -14.66 1.50 4.09
N GLY A 17 -13.52 0.85 3.84
CA GLY A 17 -13.17 0.27 2.54
C GLY A 17 -12.33 1.15 1.62
N TYR A 18 -11.95 2.35 2.04
CA TYR A 18 -11.00 3.20 1.29
C TYR A 18 -9.54 2.93 1.69
N PHE A 19 -8.61 3.47 0.90
CA PHE A 19 -7.18 3.38 1.10
C PHE A 19 -6.52 4.74 1.33
N VAL A 20 -5.23 4.74 1.66
CA VAL A 20 -4.45 5.94 1.94
C VAL A 20 -3.30 6.10 0.93
N ASP A 21 -3.17 7.27 0.32
CA ASP A 21 -2.06 7.61 -0.57
C ASP A 21 -0.82 8.12 0.19
N VAL A 22 0.26 8.44 -0.54
CA VAL A 22 1.55 8.83 0.07
C VAL A 22 1.49 10.15 0.83
N ALA A 23 0.51 10.99 0.51
CA ALA A 23 0.28 12.26 1.19
C ALA A 23 -0.73 12.13 2.34
N GLY A 24 -1.17 10.91 2.67
CA GLY A 24 -2.15 10.67 3.72
C GLY A 24 -3.61 10.92 3.28
N ASN A 25 -3.86 11.13 1.98
CA ASN A 25 -5.22 11.36 1.50
C ASN A 25 -5.98 10.04 1.33
N GLN A 26 -7.29 10.11 1.53
CA GLN A 26 -8.19 9.04 1.16
C GLN A 26 -8.20 8.83 -0.37
N THR A 27 -8.14 7.57 -0.80
CA THR A 27 -8.27 7.18 -2.20
C THR A 27 -9.01 5.85 -2.34
N PHE A 28 -9.76 5.71 -3.44
CA PHE A 28 -10.30 4.42 -3.90
C PHE A 28 -9.50 3.86 -5.09
N ASP A 29 -8.58 4.66 -5.63
CA ASP A 29 -7.69 4.27 -6.70
C ASP A 29 -6.49 3.50 -6.13
N PHE A 30 -6.45 2.20 -6.44
CA PHE A 30 -5.39 1.29 -6.02
C PHE A 30 -4.03 1.63 -6.64
N MET A 31 -3.99 2.33 -7.77
CA MET A 31 -2.73 2.74 -8.38
C MET A 31 -2.04 3.82 -7.53
N ARG A 32 -2.82 4.65 -6.84
CA ARG A 32 -2.34 5.74 -5.97
C ARG A 32 -2.05 5.32 -4.54
N VAL A 33 -2.46 4.13 -4.12
CA VAL A 33 -2.20 3.64 -2.76
C VAL A 33 -0.70 3.47 -2.54
N THR A 34 -0.23 3.91 -1.37
CA THR A 34 1.12 3.63 -0.91
C THR A 34 1.28 2.13 -0.69
N LYS A 35 2.44 1.57 -1.04
CA LYS A 35 2.70 0.12 -0.99
C LYS A 35 3.96 -0.10 -0.16
N TRP A 36 3.81 -0.78 0.97
CA TRP A 36 4.88 -1.10 1.89
C TRP A 36 5.48 -2.47 1.55
N SER A 37 6.78 -2.63 1.80
CA SER A 37 7.48 -3.91 1.57
C SER A 37 7.18 -4.94 2.65
N ASP A 38 6.89 -4.48 3.85
CA ASP A 38 6.62 -5.28 5.04
C ASP A 38 5.53 -4.63 5.89
N GLU A 39 4.89 -5.44 6.72
CA GLU A 39 3.77 -5.03 7.57
C GLU A 39 4.21 -4.18 8.77
N GLU A 40 5.40 -4.44 9.31
CA GLU A 40 5.95 -3.73 10.47
C GLU A 40 6.17 -2.25 10.16
N SER A 41 6.82 -1.93 9.04
CA SER A 41 7.04 -0.55 8.59
C SER A 41 5.75 0.22 8.32
N LEU A 42 4.68 -0.49 7.92
CA LEU A 42 3.36 0.10 7.74
C LEU A 42 2.75 0.48 9.08
N TYR A 43 2.80 -0.42 10.08
CA TYR A 43 2.30 -0.09 11.41
C TYR A 43 3.15 0.95 12.12
N ASP A 44 4.45 0.98 11.88
CA ASP A 44 5.31 2.06 12.38
C ASP A 44 4.85 3.42 11.85
N PHE A 45 4.57 3.51 10.54
CA PHE A 45 3.98 4.71 9.95
C PHE A 45 2.64 5.07 10.61
N LEU A 46 1.72 4.13 10.76
CA LEU A 46 0.39 4.39 11.33
C LEU A 46 0.44 4.90 12.78
N ASN A 47 1.36 4.38 13.60
CA ASN A 47 1.34 4.61 15.04
C ASN A 47 2.32 5.69 15.51
N HIS A 48 3.38 5.99 14.75
CA HIS A 48 4.46 6.85 15.21
C HIS A 48 4.77 8.05 14.29
N ASN A 49 4.10 8.17 13.13
CA ASN A 49 4.39 9.24 12.17
C ASN A 49 3.36 10.38 12.21
N SER A 50 3.83 11.63 12.24
CA SER A 50 2.97 12.83 12.24
C SER A 50 2.13 13.01 10.96
N TYR A 51 2.49 12.32 9.88
CA TYR A 51 1.73 12.30 8.62
C TYR A 51 0.73 11.13 8.53
N ALA A 52 0.60 10.32 9.59
CA ALA A 52 -0.38 9.25 9.65
C ALA A 52 -1.81 9.81 9.64
N PRO A 53 -2.77 9.07 9.05
CA PRO A 53 -4.17 9.43 9.15
C PRO A 53 -4.64 9.43 10.63
N PRO A 54 -5.61 10.28 10.99
CA PRO A 54 -6.16 10.31 12.34
C PRO A 54 -6.87 8.99 12.67
N ASN A 55 -6.90 8.62 13.95
CA ASN A 55 -7.52 7.38 14.45
C ASN A 55 -6.92 6.10 13.82
N PRO A 56 -5.65 5.76 14.11
CA PRO A 56 -4.97 4.61 13.51
C PRO A 56 -5.69 3.26 13.73
N HIS A 57 -6.51 3.14 14.78
CA HIS A 57 -7.32 1.94 15.05
C HIS A 57 -8.36 1.61 13.98
N ASP A 58 -8.74 2.58 13.14
CA ASP A 58 -9.67 2.36 12.04
C ASP A 58 -8.99 1.83 10.77
N TYR A 59 -7.66 1.68 10.80
CA TYR A 59 -6.82 1.27 9.69
C TYR A 59 -6.17 -0.09 9.97
N THR A 60 -6.04 -0.88 8.91
CA THR A 60 -5.40 -2.20 8.95
C THR A 60 -4.41 -2.35 7.80
N ALA A 61 -3.37 -3.13 8.02
CA ALA A 61 -2.52 -3.59 6.93
C ALA A 61 -3.25 -4.66 6.12
N GLN A 62 -3.41 -4.46 4.82
CA GLN A 62 -3.89 -5.47 3.89
C GLN A 62 -2.74 -5.97 3.02
N ARG A 63 -2.50 -7.28 3.04
CA ARG A 63 -1.54 -7.94 2.13
C ARG A 63 -2.09 -7.96 0.70
N VAL A 64 -1.25 -7.60 -0.26
CA VAL A 64 -1.56 -7.62 -1.70
C VAL A 64 -0.44 -8.32 -2.48
N HIS A 65 -0.83 -9.06 -3.52
CA HIS A 65 0.10 -9.69 -4.44
C HIS A 65 0.12 -8.88 -5.74
N ILE A 66 1.30 -8.44 -6.16
CA ILE A 66 1.49 -7.65 -7.37
C ILE A 66 2.34 -8.44 -8.34
N THR A 67 1.81 -8.63 -9.54
CA THR A 67 2.51 -9.25 -10.66
C THR A 67 2.90 -8.16 -11.65
N TYR A 68 4.18 -8.13 -12.02
CA TYR A 68 4.71 -7.24 -13.04
C TYR A 68 5.04 -8.05 -14.30
N GLU A 69 4.58 -7.58 -15.45
CA GLU A 69 5.05 -8.03 -16.76
C GLU A 69 5.96 -6.96 -17.34
N LEU A 70 7.23 -7.30 -17.59
CA LEU A 70 8.15 -6.39 -18.27
C LEU A 70 8.05 -6.60 -19.78
N GLU A 71 7.73 -5.52 -20.50
CA GLU A 71 7.91 -5.43 -21.93
C GLU A 71 9.37 -5.09 -22.23
N VAL A 72 10.04 -5.92 -23.03
CA VAL A 72 11.40 -5.67 -23.49
C VAL A 72 11.30 -5.00 -24.86
N PRO A 73 11.83 -3.78 -25.06
CA PRO A 73 11.87 -3.15 -26.38
C PRO A 73 12.64 -4.05 -27.37
N GLU A 74 12.13 -4.19 -28.59
CA GLU A 74 12.80 -4.91 -29.69
C GLU A 74 14.11 -4.26 -30.13
#